data_AF-A0AA36M4J8-F1
#
_entry.id   AF-A0AA36M4J8-F1
#
_cell.length_a   1.000
_cell.length_b   1.000
_cell.length_c   1.000
_cell.angle_alpha   90.00
_cell.angle_beta   90.00
_cell.angle_gamma   90.00
#
_symmetry.space_group_name_H-M   'P 1'
#
loop_
_entity.id
_entity.type
_entity.pdbx_description
1 polymer ?
#
loop_
_entity_poly.entity_id
_entity_poly.type
_entity_poly.pdbx_seq_one_letter_code
_entity_poly.pdbx_strand_id
1 'polypeptide(L)'
;MSVHEPGVGTGPSPQVVELWKRVTLPHEARPDHVPITQTPISQRLSGERSWLWTNLSQMSPADQAIMMSNLTSMWPYKWERRALNWPMHIGLLANCVTSTLIATKISSDMVMFNPKMSFLEAIRQCPKSPFVFGVYSSGIAYYVMRQVYIMPHIFNENKPCSSCMLSRSVLISLVSGIILPMIATPYLCHYILLQKEKQKFPPVKTYLDFLALSTEGSRVARPLMAKLIPFQAALAAASTYALLWGRKSSRDPQWWKTTLLSA
;
A
#
# COMPACT_ATOMS: atom_id res chain seq x y z
N MET A 1 -9.64 -45.08 -12.11
CA MET A 1 -8.52 -45.54 -11.27
C MET A 1 -7.23 -44.91 -11.80
N SER A 2 -6.30 -44.57 -10.89
CA SER A 2 -5.13 -43.64 -10.97
C SER A 2 -5.53 -42.16 -10.95
N VAL A 3 -5.40 -41.33 -9.91
CA VAL A 3 -4.59 -41.22 -8.67
C VAL A 3 -3.12 -40.80 -8.84
N HIS A 4 -2.81 -39.64 -8.21
CA HIS A 4 -1.57 -38.88 -7.88
C HIS A 4 -0.88 -38.06 -8.99
N GLU A 5 -0.92 -36.70 -9.00
CA GLU A 5 -0.42 -35.61 -8.09
C GLU A 5 1.04 -35.16 -8.42
N PRO A 6 1.55 -33.99 -7.95
CA PRO A 6 1.03 -32.62 -7.92
C PRO A 6 2.10 -31.53 -8.28
N GLY A 7 1.71 -30.25 -8.34
CA GLY A 7 2.56 -29.12 -7.91
C GLY A 7 3.57 -28.52 -8.91
N VAL A 8 3.12 -27.64 -9.81
CA VAL A 8 4.01 -26.66 -10.43
C VAL A 8 4.15 -25.49 -9.46
N GLY A 9 5.27 -25.50 -8.74
CA GLY A 9 5.69 -24.39 -7.89
C GLY A 9 5.77 -23.08 -8.68
N THR A 10 5.30 -22.02 -8.05
CA THR A 10 5.53 -20.61 -8.40
C THR A 10 7.02 -20.29 -8.29
N GLY A 11 7.81 -20.80 -9.23
CA GLY A 11 9.19 -20.40 -9.46
C GLY A 11 9.27 -19.21 -10.42
N PRO A 12 10.29 -18.35 -10.32
CA PRO A 12 10.52 -17.30 -11.30
C PRO A 12 10.68 -17.91 -12.70
N SER A 13 10.17 -17.22 -13.72
CA SER A 13 10.21 -17.72 -15.11
C SER A 13 11.65 -18.06 -15.54
N PRO A 14 11.85 -19.04 -16.43
CA PRO A 14 13.18 -19.45 -16.87
C PRO A 14 14.01 -18.29 -17.47
N GLN A 15 13.35 -17.26 -18.03
CA GLN A 15 14.00 -16.04 -18.48
C GLN A 15 14.59 -15.22 -17.32
N VAL A 16 13.91 -15.15 -16.17
CA VAL A 16 14.40 -14.49 -14.96
C VAL A 16 15.60 -15.26 -14.39
N VAL A 17 15.56 -16.59 -14.41
CA VAL A 17 16.67 -17.44 -13.94
C VAL A 17 17.90 -17.34 -14.87
N GLU A 18 17.70 -17.28 -16.19
CA GLU A 18 18.79 -17.05 -17.14
C GLU A 18 19.41 -15.66 -16.98
N LEU A 19 18.62 -14.63 -16.72
CA LEU A 19 19.12 -13.29 -16.44
C LEU A 19 19.95 -13.27 -15.15
N TRP A 20 19.53 -13.99 -14.10
CA TRP A 20 20.34 -14.17 -12.89
C TRP A 20 21.67 -14.89 -13.15
N LYS A 21 21.69 -15.90 -14.03
CA LYS A 21 22.93 -16.58 -14.43
C LYS A 21 23.86 -15.70 -15.28
N ARG A 22 23.32 -14.82 -16.12
CA ARG A 22 24.10 -13.83 -16.88
C ARG A 22 24.54 -12.62 -16.04
N VAL A 23 23.99 -12.48 -14.84
CA VAL A 23 24.31 -11.44 -13.83
C VAL A 23 25.49 -11.85 -12.94
N THR A 24 25.86 -13.13 -12.90
CA THR A 24 27.16 -13.59 -12.36
C THR A 24 28.24 -13.40 -13.44
N LEU A 25 29.17 -12.48 -13.22
CA LEU A 25 30.31 -12.24 -14.13
C LEU A 25 31.14 -13.54 -14.30
N PRO A 26 31.67 -13.81 -15.50
CA PRO A 26 32.81 -14.71 -15.64
C PRO A 26 33.99 -14.15 -14.84
N HIS A 27 34.82 -15.05 -14.31
CA HIS A 27 35.84 -14.78 -13.30
C HIS A 27 37.01 -13.86 -13.76
N GLU A 28 36.95 -13.33 -14.99
CA GLU A 28 38.05 -12.66 -15.70
C GLU A 28 37.97 -11.13 -15.76
N ALA A 29 36.93 -10.49 -15.21
CA ALA A 29 36.80 -9.03 -15.20
C ALA A 29 36.93 -8.42 -13.80
N ARG A 30 37.98 -8.78 -13.05
CA ARG A 30 38.41 -8.03 -11.86
C ARG A 30 39.45 -6.98 -12.26
N PRO A 31 39.12 -5.68 -12.36
CA PRO A 31 40.14 -4.65 -12.32
C PRO A 31 40.67 -4.56 -10.88
N ASP A 32 41.98 -4.75 -10.70
CA ASP A 32 42.65 -4.96 -9.41
C ASP A 32 42.63 -3.76 -8.44
N HIS A 33 42.05 -2.61 -8.80
CA HIS A 33 42.11 -1.38 -8.00
C HIS A 33 40.75 -0.68 -7.87
N VAL A 34 39.77 -1.34 -7.26
CA VAL A 34 38.55 -0.66 -6.78
C VAL A 34 38.41 -0.85 -5.27
N PRO A 35 38.31 0.22 -4.46
CA PRO A 35 38.18 0.10 -3.02
C PRO A 35 36.92 -0.70 -2.64
N ILE A 36 37.09 -1.57 -1.64
CA ILE A 36 36.19 -2.66 -1.19
C ILE A 36 34.85 -2.15 -0.60
N THR A 37 34.51 -0.87 -0.74
CA THR A 37 33.29 -0.25 -0.18
C THR A 37 32.10 -0.20 -1.13
N GLN A 38 32.26 -0.54 -2.42
CA GLN A 38 31.14 -0.55 -3.36
C GLN A 38 30.44 -1.91 -3.39
N THR A 39 29.17 -1.91 -2.99
CA THR A 39 28.29 -3.08 -3.24
C THR A 39 28.25 -3.37 -4.74
N PRO A 40 28.10 -4.64 -5.18
CA PRO A 40 28.10 -5.02 -6.59
C PRO A 40 27.00 -4.33 -7.42
N ILE A 41 25.99 -3.75 -6.76
CA ILE A 41 24.94 -2.93 -7.38
C ILE A 41 25.44 -1.52 -7.72
N SER A 42 26.31 -0.93 -6.89
CA SER A 42 26.87 0.41 -7.11
C SER A 42 27.72 0.48 -8.38
N GLN A 43 28.52 -0.56 -8.66
CA GLN A 43 29.29 -0.66 -9.91
C GLN A 43 28.40 -0.88 -11.15
N ARG A 44 27.20 -1.45 -10.98
CA ARG A 44 26.23 -1.69 -12.08
C ARG A 44 25.38 -0.48 -12.41
N LEU A 45 25.31 0.49 -11.50
CA LEU A 45 24.57 1.74 -11.65
C LEU A 45 25.44 2.91 -12.11
N SER A 46 26.77 2.78 -12.11
CA SER A 46 27.69 3.81 -12.61
C SER A 46 27.75 3.81 -14.15
N GLY A 47 27.02 4.75 -14.77
CA GLY A 47 27.05 5.04 -16.22
C GLY A 47 25.99 6.08 -16.59
N GLU A 48 26.18 6.84 -17.68
CA GLU A 48 25.25 7.91 -18.14
C GLU A 48 23.81 7.44 -18.38
N ARG A 49 23.63 6.15 -18.70
CA ARG A 49 22.36 5.43 -18.63
C ARG A 49 22.67 4.02 -18.15
N SER A 50 22.45 3.72 -16.87
CA SER A 50 22.83 2.40 -16.36
C SER A 50 22.10 1.29 -17.13
N TRP A 51 22.85 0.27 -17.56
CA TRP A 51 22.36 -0.90 -18.31
C TRP A 51 21.13 -1.57 -17.69
N LEU A 52 20.97 -1.36 -16.38
CA LEU A 52 19.84 -1.76 -15.55
C LEU A 52 18.53 -1.08 -15.99
N TRP A 53 18.55 0.22 -16.29
CA TRP A 53 17.38 0.97 -16.76
C TRP A 53 16.96 0.58 -18.17
N THR A 54 17.91 0.29 -19.06
CA THR A 54 17.63 -0.16 -20.44
C THR A 54 17.00 -1.55 -20.47
N ASN A 55 17.38 -2.45 -19.56
CA ASN A 55 16.71 -3.75 -19.42
C ASN A 55 15.34 -3.63 -18.73
N LEU A 56 15.22 -2.76 -17.72
CA LEU A 56 13.96 -2.50 -17.03
C LEU A 56 12.86 -1.95 -17.96
N SER A 57 13.22 -1.19 -19.00
CA SER A 57 12.26 -0.66 -19.97
C SER A 57 11.83 -1.69 -21.01
N GLN A 58 12.56 -2.80 -21.15
CA GLN A 58 12.23 -3.91 -22.06
C GLN A 58 11.43 -5.04 -21.39
N MET A 59 11.21 -4.99 -20.07
CA MET A 59 10.48 -6.01 -19.31
C MET A 59 8.96 -5.79 -19.28
N SER A 60 8.23 -6.88 -19.07
CA SER A 60 6.80 -6.82 -18.77
C SER A 60 6.57 -6.05 -17.45
N PRO A 61 5.46 -5.29 -17.29
CA PRO A 61 5.22 -4.48 -16.09
C PRO A 61 5.21 -5.28 -14.78
N ALA A 62 4.83 -6.56 -14.83
CA ALA A 62 4.82 -7.45 -13.67
C ALA A 62 6.25 -7.85 -13.25
N ASP A 63 7.10 -8.23 -14.21
CA ASP A 63 8.50 -8.57 -13.96
C ASP A 63 9.30 -7.32 -13.54
N GLN A 64 8.96 -6.17 -14.10
CA GLN A 64 9.51 -4.86 -13.74
C GLN A 64 9.28 -4.55 -12.25
N ALA A 65 8.07 -4.82 -11.74
CA ALA A 65 7.70 -4.60 -10.34
C ALA A 65 8.45 -5.54 -9.39
N ILE A 66 8.61 -6.83 -9.76
CA ILE A 66 9.36 -7.81 -8.96
C ILE A 66 10.84 -7.44 -8.91
N MET A 67 11.43 -7.12 -10.06
CA MET A 67 12.83 -6.70 -10.13
C MET A 67 13.07 -5.42 -9.34
N MET A 68 12.18 -4.42 -9.46
CA MET A 68 12.33 -3.19 -8.70
C MET A 68 12.12 -3.40 -7.19
N SER A 69 11.18 -4.25 -6.78
CA SER A 69 11.01 -4.61 -5.36
C SER A 69 12.26 -5.26 -4.77
N ASN A 70 12.97 -6.07 -5.55
CA ASN A 70 14.23 -6.68 -5.12
C ASN A 70 15.39 -5.67 -5.11
N LEU A 71 15.41 -4.72 -6.05
CA LEU A 71 16.38 -3.62 -6.05
C LEU A 71 16.18 -2.67 -4.87
N THR A 72 14.93 -2.33 -4.55
CA THR A 72 14.63 -1.46 -3.40
C THR A 72 14.95 -2.16 -2.08
N SER A 73 14.81 -3.48 -1.98
CA SER A 73 15.16 -4.22 -0.76
C SER A 73 16.68 -4.32 -0.53
N MET A 74 17.47 -4.43 -1.60
CA MET A 74 18.93 -4.49 -1.54
C MET A 74 19.61 -3.12 -1.60
N TRP A 75 18.86 -2.03 -1.62
CA TRP A 75 19.38 -0.68 -1.86
C TRP A 75 20.43 -0.24 -0.82
N PRO A 76 21.66 0.15 -1.20
CA PRO A 76 22.77 0.32 -0.25
C PRO A 76 22.55 1.42 0.79
N TYR A 77 21.83 2.50 0.43
CA TYR A 77 21.54 3.59 1.35
C TYR A 77 20.31 3.31 2.21
N LYS A 78 20.52 3.23 3.54
CA LYS A 78 19.46 2.93 4.52
C LYS A 78 18.30 3.93 4.50
N TRP A 79 18.58 5.23 4.30
CA TRP A 79 17.56 6.28 4.29
C TRP A 79 16.70 6.25 3.03
N GLU A 80 17.31 6.00 1.87
CA GLU A 80 16.57 5.88 0.60
C GLU A 80 15.76 4.58 0.56
N ARG A 81 16.32 3.48 1.04
CA ARG A 81 15.61 2.21 1.24
C ARG A 81 14.37 2.40 2.12
N ARG A 82 14.54 3.14 3.23
CA ARG A 82 13.43 3.45 4.12
C ARG A 82 12.41 4.35 3.42
N ALA A 83 12.83 5.40 2.72
CA ALA A 83 11.93 6.30 1.99
C ALA A 83 11.11 5.58 0.90
N LEU A 84 11.62 4.51 0.29
CA LEU A 84 10.90 3.73 -0.72
C LEU A 84 9.90 2.72 -0.11
N ASN A 85 10.24 2.11 1.03
CA ASN A 85 9.42 1.06 1.66
C ASN A 85 8.43 1.58 2.71
N TRP A 86 8.82 2.58 3.52
CA TRP A 86 7.98 3.13 4.61
C TRP A 86 6.63 3.70 4.16
N PRO A 87 6.53 4.41 3.03
CA PRO A 87 5.26 4.98 2.56
C PRO A 87 4.14 3.95 2.42
N MET A 88 4.48 2.69 2.09
CA MET A 88 3.52 1.60 2.04
C MET A 88 2.94 1.27 3.42
N HIS A 89 3.83 1.08 4.40
CA HIS A 89 3.45 0.65 5.75
C HIS A 89 2.73 1.76 6.51
N ILE A 90 3.17 3.02 6.37
CA ILE A 90 2.50 4.16 7.00
C ILE A 90 1.09 4.31 6.45
N GLY A 91 0.93 4.25 5.12
CA GLY A 91 -0.39 4.37 4.51
C GLY A 91 -1.34 3.25 4.93
N LEU A 92 -0.84 2.01 5.02
CA LEU A 92 -1.63 0.87 5.48
C LEU A 92 -2.03 1.04 6.95
N LEU A 93 -1.10 1.40 7.83
CA LEU A 93 -1.38 1.64 9.25
C LEU A 93 -2.41 2.76 9.44
N ALA A 94 -2.28 3.86 8.70
CA ALA A 94 -3.20 4.98 8.76
C ALA A 94 -4.62 4.60 8.34
N ASN A 95 -4.77 3.81 7.27
CA ASN A 95 -6.06 3.30 6.83
C ASN A 95 -6.67 2.34 7.86
N CYS A 96 -5.87 1.46 8.47
CA CYS A 96 -6.36 0.61 9.56
C CYS A 96 -6.85 1.43 10.77
N VAL A 97 -6.11 2.46 11.19
CA VAL A 97 -6.48 3.34 12.31
C VAL A 97 -7.76 4.12 12.00
N THR A 98 -7.84 4.75 10.83
CA THR A 98 -9.03 5.52 10.43
C THR A 98 -10.26 4.63 10.26
N SER A 99 -10.12 3.47 9.64
CA SER A 99 -11.19 2.48 9.54
C SER A 99 -11.64 2.00 10.92
N THR A 100 -10.72 1.81 11.87
CA THR A 100 -11.07 1.42 13.24
C THR A 100 -11.89 2.53 13.91
N LEU A 101 -11.45 3.78 13.82
CA LEU A 101 -12.18 4.93 14.41
C LEU A 101 -13.61 5.06 13.86
N ILE A 102 -13.77 4.92 12.54
CA ILE A 102 -15.07 4.94 11.87
C ILE A 102 -15.92 3.74 12.33
N ALA A 103 -15.35 2.54 12.30
CA ALA A 103 -16.04 1.32 12.67
C ALA A 103 -16.53 1.35 14.12
N THR A 104 -15.70 1.84 15.05
CA THR A 104 -16.07 2.00 16.47
C THR A 104 -17.28 2.91 16.63
N LYS A 105 -17.28 4.06 15.94
CA LYS A 105 -18.33 5.05 16.10
C LYS A 105 -19.65 4.63 15.49
N ILE A 106 -19.61 3.98 14.32
CA ILE A 106 -20.80 3.39 13.72
C ILE A 106 -21.32 2.24 14.58
N SER A 107 -20.42 1.40 15.12
CA SER A 107 -20.82 0.28 16.00
C SER A 107 -21.46 0.76 17.31
N SER A 108 -20.92 1.80 17.94
CA SER A 108 -21.51 2.35 19.18
C SER A 108 -22.91 2.91 18.98
N ASP A 109 -23.17 3.47 17.79
CA ASP A 109 -24.47 4.03 17.45
C ASP A 109 -25.47 2.95 17.04
N MET A 110 -25.10 2.10 16.08
CA MET A 110 -26.03 1.11 15.53
C MET A 110 -26.26 -0.08 16.45
N VAL A 111 -25.23 -0.56 17.17
CA VAL A 111 -25.34 -1.78 18.00
C VAL A 111 -25.74 -1.47 19.44
N MET A 112 -25.21 -0.38 20.00
CA MET A 112 -25.42 -0.02 21.41
C MET A 112 -26.38 1.17 21.59
N PHE A 113 -26.84 1.81 20.50
CA PHE A 113 -27.72 2.98 20.52
C PHE A 113 -27.20 4.14 21.40
N ASN A 114 -25.86 4.22 21.57
CA ASN A 114 -25.22 5.23 22.40
C ASN A 114 -24.12 5.98 21.61
N PRO A 115 -24.45 7.09 20.94
CA PRO A 115 -23.48 7.84 20.12
C PRO A 115 -22.39 8.55 20.94
N LYS A 116 -22.64 8.77 22.25
CA LYS A 116 -21.73 9.47 23.17
C LYS A 116 -20.70 8.56 23.82
N MET A 117 -20.75 7.26 23.53
CA MET A 117 -19.83 6.28 24.09
C MET A 117 -18.36 6.60 23.75
N SER A 118 -17.49 6.40 24.74
CA SER A 118 -16.04 6.57 24.57
C SER A 118 -15.45 5.46 23.69
N PHE A 119 -14.36 5.75 22.97
CA PHE A 119 -13.77 4.81 22.01
C PHE A 119 -13.32 3.48 22.64
N LEU A 120 -12.68 3.53 23.81
CA LEU A 120 -12.20 2.33 24.51
C LEU A 120 -13.35 1.48 25.04
N GLU A 121 -14.38 2.14 25.56
CA GLU A 121 -15.57 1.46 26.06
C GLU A 121 -16.35 0.81 24.92
N ALA A 122 -16.44 1.49 23.77
CA ALA A 122 -17.06 0.96 22.57
C ALA A 122 -16.31 -0.28 22.05
N ILE A 123 -14.97 -0.29 22.05
CA ILE A 123 -14.19 -1.49 21.67
C ILE A 123 -14.47 -2.67 22.61
N ARG A 124 -14.65 -2.41 23.90
CA ARG A 124 -14.87 -3.46 24.90
C ARG A 124 -16.27 -4.05 24.83
N GLN A 125 -17.28 -3.24 24.54
CA GLN A 125 -18.70 -3.65 24.58
C GLN A 125 -19.27 -4.02 23.21
N CYS A 126 -18.74 -3.48 22.11
CA CYS A 126 -19.22 -3.79 20.76
C CYS A 126 -18.70 -5.16 20.26
N PRO A 127 -19.42 -5.83 19.35
CA PRO A 127 -18.94 -7.05 18.72
C PRO A 127 -17.64 -6.77 17.96
N LYS A 128 -16.66 -7.68 18.04
CA LYS A 128 -15.34 -7.50 17.41
C LYS A 128 -15.37 -7.61 15.87
N SER A 129 -16.42 -8.17 15.28
CA SER A 129 -16.48 -8.47 13.85
C SER A 129 -16.44 -7.24 12.93
N PRO A 130 -17.16 -6.12 13.17
CA PRO A 130 -17.05 -4.92 12.33
C PRO A 130 -15.67 -4.28 12.36
N PHE A 131 -14.97 -4.39 13.49
CA PHE A 131 -13.60 -3.88 13.63
C PHE A 131 -12.63 -4.67 12.77
N VAL A 132 -12.63 -6.00 12.93
CA VAL A 132 -11.73 -6.89 12.18
C VAL A 132 -12.03 -6.74 10.68
N PHE A 133 -13.30 -6.80 10.28
CA PHE A 133 -13.66 -6.67 8.88
C PHE A 133 -13.29 -5.31 8.30
N GLY A 134 -13.52 -4.21 9.03
CA GLY A 134 -13.12 -2.86 8.61
C GLY A 134 -11.61 -2.74 8.39
N VAL A 135 -10.80 -3.20 9.35
CA VAL A 135 -9.33 -3.18 9.27
C VAL A 135 -8.82 -4.02 8.11
N TYR A 136 -9.33 -5.25 7.95
CA TYR A 136 -8.89 -6.13 6.86
C TYR A 136 -9.29 -5.61 5.49
N SER A 137 -10.55 -5.19 5.32
CA SER A 137 -11.05 -4.68 4.03
C SER A 137 -10.35 -3.39 3.62
N SER A 138 -10.18 -2.43 4.54
CA SER A 138 -9.48 -1.17 4.27
C SER A 138 -7.99 -1.38 3.96
N GLY A 139 -7.31 -2.25 4.71
CA GLY A 139 -5.90 -2.57 4.50
C GLY A 139 -5.63 -3.26 3.16
N ILE A 140 -6.42 -4.29 2.82
CA ILE A 140 -6.29 -5.01 1.55
C ILE A 140 -6.64 -4.08 0.38
N ALA A 141 -7.75 -3.33 0.48
CA ALA A 141 -8.14 -2.39 -0.56
C ALA A 141 -7.07 -1.34 -0.82
N TYR A 142 -6.47 -0.77 0.23
CA TYR A 142 -5.37 0.18 0.08
C TYR A 142 -4.16 -0.44 -0.60
N TYR A 143 -3.75 -1.64 -0.16
CA TYR A 143 -2.61 -2.34 -0.74
C TYR A 143 -2.80 -2.62 -2.23
N VAL A 144 -3.94 -3.19 -2.61
CA VAL A 144 -4.26 -3.51 -4.01
C VAL A 144 -4.34 -2.24 -4.85
N MET A 145 -5.07 -1.21 -4.40
CA MET A 145 -5.17 0.05 -5.14
C MET A 145 -3.80 0.71 -5.33
N ARG A 146 -2.95 0.69 -4.30
CA ARG A 146 -1.60 1.24 -4.40
C ARG A 146 -0.70 0.44 -5.35
N GLN A 147 -0.80 -0.88 -5.34
CA GLN A 147 -0.05 -1.73 -6.29
C GLN A 147 -0.50 -1.49 -7.73
N VAL A 148 -1.80 -1.33 -7.98
CA VAL A 148 -2.35 -1.15 -9.33
C VAL A 148 -2.14 0.27 -9.87
N TYR A 149 -2.30 1.32 -9.05
CA TYR A 149 -2.35 2.69 -9.54
C TYR A 149 -1.08 3.53 -9.27
N ILE A 150 -0.25 3.14 -8.30
CA ILE A 150 0.93 3.92 -7.89
C ILE A 150 2.22 3.23 -8.35
N MET A 151 2.39 1.95 -8.05
CA MET A 151 3.64 1.24 -8.34
C MET A 151 4.03 1.21 -9.83
N PRO A 152 3.16 0.91 -10.80
CA PRO A 152 3.56 0.92 -12.21
C PRO A 152 4.00 2.31 -12.68
N HIS A 153 3.40 3.39 -12.16
CA HIS A 153 3.80 4.76 -12.50
C HIS A 153 5.14 5.17 -11.89
N ILE A 154 5.49 4.63 -10.72
CA ILE A 154 6.80 4.86 -10.08
C ILE A 154 7.91 4.11 -10.82
N PHE A 155 7.62 2.96 -11.43
CA PHE A 155 8.62 2.16 -12.12
C PHE A 155 8.73 2.47 -13.62
N ASN A 156 7.68 3.05 -14.22
CA ASN A 156 7.75 3.50 -15.60
C ASN A 156 8.76 4.64 -15.80
N GLU A 157 9.38 4.69 -16.98
CA GLU A 157 10.45 5.63 -17.33
C GLU A 157 9.93 7.08 -17.41
N ASN A 158 8.63 7.25 -17.69
CA ASN A 158 7.92 8.53 -17.72
C ASN A 158 8.11 9.34 -16.44
N LYS A 159 8.34 10.66 -16.58
CA LYS A 159 8.31 11.61 -15.45
C LYS A 159 6.87 11.73 -14.96
N PRO A 160 6.49 11.17 -13.80
CA PRO A 160 5.12 11.29 -13.32
C PRO A 160 4.87 12.75 -12.92
N CYS A 161 3.71 13.31 -13.31
CA CYS A 161 3.26 14.58 -12.77
C CYS A 161 3.09 14.44 -11.24
N SER A 162 3.80 15.26 -10.47
CA SER A 162 3.75 15.27 -9.01
C SER A 162 2.32 15.51 -8.51
N SER A 163 1.58 16.39 -9.18
CA SER A 163 0.16 16.67 -8.92
C SER A 163 -0.74 15.45 -9.17
N CYS A 164 -0.52 14.70 -10.25
CA CYS A 164 -1.30 13.50 -10.57
C CYS A 164 -1.02 12.36 -9.60
N MET A 165 0.23 12.22 -9.15
CA MET A 165 0.58 11.20 -8.16
C MET A 165 -0.01 11.53 -6.80
N LEU A 166 0.03 12.80 -6.41
CA LEU A 166 -0.57 13.27 -5.18
C LEU A 166 -2.09 13.05 -5.18
N SER A 167 -2.78 13.47 -6.25
CA SER A 167 -4.25 13.33 -6.33
C SER A 167 -4.69 11.87 -6.31
N ARG A 168 -3.97 10.97 -7.00
CA ARG A 168 -4.25 9.53 -6.96
C ARG A 168 -3.99 8.93 -5.59
N SER A 169 -2.89 9.31 -4.93
CA SER A 169 -2.57 8.81 -3.59
C SER A 169 -3.61 9.26 -2.55
N VAL A 170 -4.02 10.53 -2.60
CA VAL A 170 -5.08 11.07 -1.74
C VAL A 170 -6.41 10.35 -2.02
N LEU A 171 -6.78 10.20 -3.29
CA LEU A 171 -8.02 9.51 -3.67
C LEU A 171 -8.05 8.07 -3.16
N ILE A 172 -6.97 7.32 -3.34
CA ILE A 172 -6.86 5.94 -2.87
C ILE A 172 -7.02 5.88 -1.35
N SER A 173 -6.30 6.73 -0.60
CA SER A 173 -6.40 6.76 0.87
C SER A 173 -7.81 7.14 1.36
N LEU A 174 -8.49 8.07 0.69
CA LEU A 174 -9.87 8.45 1.05
C LEU A 174 -10.87 7.32 0.73
N VAL A 175 -10.74 6.68 -0.42
CA VAL A 175 -11.62 5.57 -0.83
C VAL A 175 -11.45 4.38 0.08
N SER A 176 -10.21 3.93 0.33
CA SER A 176 -9.94 2.74 1.15
C SER A 176 -10.13 2.99 2.64
N GLY A 177 -9.75 4.18 3.14
CA GLY A 177 -9.73 4.49 4.57
C GLY A 177 -11.01 5.12 5.12
N ILE A 178 -11.83 5.75 4.28
CA ILE A 178 -13.04 6.47 4.72
C ILE A 178 -14.29 5.93 4.04
N ILE A 179 -14.35 5.96 2.71
CA ILE A 179 -15.58 5.62 1.97
C ILE A 179 -15.94 4.15 2.16
N LEU A 180 -14.96 3.26 1.98
CA LEU A 180 -15.17 1.82 2.13
C LEU A 180 -15.70 1.43 3.53
N PRO A 181 -15.06 1.82 4.65
CA PRO A 181 -15.60 1.49 5.97
C PRO A 181 -16.91 2.20 6.28
N MET A 182 -17.17 3.39 5.73
CA MET A 182 -18.48 4.06 5.89
C MET A 182 -19.62 3.29 5.24
N ILE A 183 -19.38 2.58 4.15
CA ILE A 183 -20.40 1.79 3.47
C ILE A 183 -20.49 0.38 4.06
N ALA A 184 -19.35 -0.27 4.29
CA ALA A 184 -19.29 -1.66 4.72
C ALA A 184 -19.65 -1.87 6.20
N THR A 185 -19.23 -0.97 7.10
CA THR A 185 -19.48 -1.12 8.55
C THR A 185 -20.97 -1.09 8.91
N PRO A 186 -21.79 -0.10 8.49
CA PRO A 186 -23.20 -0.05 8.90
C PRO A 186 -23.98 -1.26 8.38
N TYR A 187 -23.65 -1.75 7.18
CA TYR A 187 -24.18 -3.00 6.66
C TYR A 187 -23.84 -4.18 7.57
N LEU A 188 -22.57 -4.34 7.95
CA LEU A 188 -22.16 -5.43 8.83
C LEU A 188 -22.82 -5.35 10.22
N CYS A 189 -22.93 -4.16 10.79
CA CYS A 189 -23.63 -3.92 12.06
C CYS A 189 -25.10 -4.33 11.97
N HIS A 190 -25.78 -4.01 10.87
CA HIS A 190 -27.17 -4.39 10.64
C HIS A 190 -27.35 -5.91 10.53
N TYR A 191 -26.44 -6.62 9.85
CA TYR A 191 -26.46 -8.09 9.81
C TYR A 191 -26.30 -8.74 11.19
N ILE A 192 -25.46 -8.16 12.05
CA ILE A 192 -25.29 -8.65 13.43
C ILE A 192 -26.56 -8.39 14.26
N LEU A 193 -27.26 -7.28 14.03
CA LEU A 193 -28.54 -7.00 14.68
C LEU A 193 -29.64 -7.97 14.22
N LEU A 194 -29.68 -8.30 12.92
CA LEU A 194 -30.61 -9.30 12.37
C LEU A 194 -30.40 -10.69 12.99
N GLN A 195 -29.15 -11.08 13.29
CA GLN A 195 -28.84 -12.34 13.96
C GLN A 195 -29.18 -12.35 15.44
N LYS A 196 -29.31 -11.18 16.08
CA LYS A 196 -29.79 -11.07 17.46
C LYS A 196 -31.31 -11.15 17.45
N GLU A 197 -31.85 -12.36 17.63
CA GLU A 197 -33.28 -12.73 17.61
C GLU A 197 -34.25 -11.86 18.44
N LYS A 198 -33.77 -10.88 19.20
CA LYS A 198 -34.56 -10.02 20.08
C LYS A 198 -35.36 -8.93 19.36
N GLN A 199 -35.05 -8.59 18.10
CA GLN A 199 -35.78 -7.55 17.34
C GLN A 199 -35.94 -7.95 15.86
N LYS A 200 -37.18 -7.93 15.35
CA LYS A 200 -37.50 -8.18 13.94
C LYS A 200 -37.18 -6.94 13.10
N PHE A 201 -35.93 -6.77 12.69
CA PHE A 201 -35.57 -5.78 11.68
C PHE A 201 -35.93 -6.29 10.27
N PRO A 202 -36.38 -5.42 9.35
CA PRO A 202 -36.66 -5.81 7.98
C PRO A 202 -35.36 -6.18 7.25
N PRO A 203 -35.32 -7.29 6.48
CA PRO A 203 -34.15 -7.64 5.69
C PRO A 203 -33.97 -6.66 4.54
N VAL A 204 -32.72 -6.33 4.23
CA VAL A 204 -32.34 -5.49 3.08
C VAL A 204 -32.59 -6.29 1.80
N LYS A 205 -33.55 -5.88 0.97
CA LYS A 205 -33.92 -6.58 -0.28
C LYS A 205 -33.44 -5.85 -1.53
N THR A 206 -33.25 -4.53 -1.43
CA THR A 206 -32.93 -3.67 -2.58
C THR A 206 -31.59 -2.95 -2.38
N TYR A 207 -30.88 -2.65 -3.47
CA TYR A 207 -29.67 -1.82 -3.42
C TYR A 207 -29.93 -0.41 -2.87
N LEU A 208 -31.13 0.12 -3.06
CA LEU A 208 -31.54 1.41 -2.48
C LEU A 208 -31.64 1.33 -0.96
N ASP A 209 -32.14 0.22 -0.41
CA ASP A 209 -32.21 0.00 1.03
C ASP A 209 -30.81 -0.10 1.64
N PHE A 210 -29.88 -0.76 0.93
CA PHE A 210 -28.47 -0.84 1.32
C PHE A 210 -27.83 0.56 1.36
N LEU A 211 -28.02 1.36 0.32
CA LEU A 211 -27.47 2.71 0.26
C LEU A 211 -28.07 3.60 1.35
N ALA A 212 -29.40 3.58 1.52
CA ALA A 212 -30.09 4.32 2.56
C ALA A 212 -29.56 3.97 3.96
N LEU A 213 -29.44 2.68 4.26
CA LEU A 213 -28.87 2.18 5.52
C LEU A 213 -27.44 2.67 5.73
N SER A 214 -26.61 2.60 4.68
CA SER A 214 -25.22 3.07 4.76
C SER A 214 -25.12 4.59 4.96
N THR A 215 -26.02 5.37 4.35
CA THR A 215 -26.03 6.83 4.47
C THR A 215 -26.51 7.30 5.85
N GLU A 216 -27.48 6.59 6.45
CA GLU A 216 -27.96 6.88 7.80
C GLU A 216 -26.95 6.42 8.85
N GLY A 217 -26.45 5.18 8.75
CA GLY A 217 -25.46 4.66 9.70
C GLY A 217 -24.13 5.42 9.67
N SER A 218 -23.74 5.97 8.52
CA SER A 218 -22.53 6.80 8.41
C SER A 218 -22.72 8.24 8.89
N ARG A 219 -23.95 8.70 9.15
CA ARG A 219 -24.23 10.07 9.62
C ARG A 219 -23.49 10.39 10.93
N VAL A 220 -23.35 9.40 11.80
CA VAL A 220 -22.67 9.54 13.10
C VAL A 220 -21.15 9.64 12.98
N ALA A 221 -20.58 9.14 11.88
CA ALA A 221 -19.15 9.28 11.59
C ALA A 221 -18.79 10.61 10.89
N ARG A 222 -19.77 11.38 10.39
CA ARG A 222 -19.53 12.67 9.71
C ARG A 222 -18.71 13.70 10.51
N PRO A 223 -18.95 13.94 11.82
CA PRO A 223 -18.13 14.87 12.58
C PRO A 223 -16.66 14.44 12.70
N LEU A 224 -16.37 13.13 12.60
CA LEU A 224 -15.00 12.61 12.55
C LEU A 224 -14.33 12.85 11.20
N MET A 225 -15.09 12.91 10.09
CA MET A 225 -14.53 13.13 8.76
C MET A 225 -13.74 14.44 8.66
N ALA A 226 -14.22 15.50 9.33
CA ALA A 226 -13.52 16.79 9.35
C ALA A 226 -12.08 16.69 9.87
N LYS A 227 -11.78 15.71 10.73
CA LYS A 227 -10.43 15.45 11.27
C LYS A 227 -9.69 14.38 10.47
N LEU A 228 -10.39 13.35 10.00
CA LEU A 228 -9.79 12.21 9.31
C LEU A 228 -9.38 12.52 7.87
N ILE A 229 -10.15 13.36 7.15
CA ILE A 229 -9.82 13.78 5.78
C ILE A 229 -8.47 14.51 5.71
N PRO A 230 -8.22 15.60 6.50
CA PRO A 230 -6.94 16.28 6.44
C PRO A 230 -5.80 15.40 6.94
N PHE A 231 -6.04 14.52 7.92
CA PHE A 231 -5.05 13.54 8.37
C PHE A 231 -4.64 12.57 7.26
N GLN A 232 -5.61 11.98 6.55
CA GLN A 232 -5.35 11.08 5.44
C GLN A 232 -4.69 11.79 4.25
N ALA A 233 -5.12 13.01 3.94
CA ALA A 233 -4.51 13.83 2.89
C ALA A 233 -3.05 14.19 3.23
N ALA A 234 -2.76 14.57 4.46
CA ALA A 234 -1.39 14.89 4.92
C ALA A 234 -0.48 13.66 4.84
N LEU A 235 -0.96 12.49 5.26
CA LEU A 235 -0.19 11.24 5.17
C LEU A 235 -0.01 10.77 3.72
N ALA A 236 -1.03 10.91 2.87
CA ALA A 236 -0.92 10.66 1.43
C ALA A 236 0.09 11.62 0.76
N ALA A 237 0.12 12.89 1.19
CA ALA A 237 1.11 13.85 0.71
C ALA A 237 2.52 13.47 1.17
N ALA A 238 2.73 13.26 2.46
CA ALA A 238 4.03 12.87 3.02
C ALA A 238 4.58 11.59 2.39
N SER A 239 3.74 10.57 2.23
CA SER A 239 4.09 9.32 1.56
C SER A 239 4.46 9.52 0.09
N THR A 240 3.73 10.37 -0.63
CA THR A 240 4.03 10.68 -2.05
C THR A 240 5.33 11.47 -2.20
N TYR A 241 5.57 12.47 -1.35
CA TYR A 241 6.82 13.24 -1.37
C TYR A 241 8.02 12.39 -0.97
N ALA A 242 7.88 11.50 0.01
CA ALA A 242 8.94 10.55 0.38
C ALA A 242 9.30 9.61 -0.78
N LEU A 243 8.31 9.12 -1.53
CA LEU A 243 8.53 8.29 -2.72
C LEU A 243 9.18 9.07 -3.86
N LEU A 244 8.72 10.29 -4.11
CA LEU A 244 9.30 11.16 -5.15
C LEU A 244 10.75 11.55 -4.81
N TRP A 245 11.03 11.83 -3.54
CA TRP A 245 12.38 12.06 -3.04
C TRP A 245 13.27 10.84 -3.25
N GLY A 246 12.82 9.65 -2.81
CA GLY A 246 13.55 8.40 -3.01
C GLY A 246 13.87 8.15 -4.48
N ARG A 247 12.87 8.31 -5.38
CA ARG A 247 13.07 8.16 -6.82
C ARG A 247 14.05 9.18 -7.41
N LYS A 248 13.99 10.44 -6.98
CA LYS A 248 14.91 11.49 -7.46
C LYS A 248 16.34 11.19 -7.02
N SER A 249 16.54 10.87 -5.74
CA SER A 249 17.85 10.52 -5.18
C SER A 249 18.47 9.32 -5.90
N SER A 250 17.69 8.27 -6.16
CA SER A 250 18.16 7.09 -6.90
C SER A 250 18.47 7.34 -8.37
N ARG A 251 18.01 8.45 -8.98
CA ARG A 251 18.19 8.76 -10.41
C ARG A 251 19.18 9.89 -10.70
N ASP A 252 19.56 10.73 -9.73
CA ASP A 252 20.47 11.86 -9.96
C ASP A 252 21.95 11.42 -9.93
N PRO A 253 22.68 11.37 -11.08
CA PRO A 253 24.09 10.96 -11.14
C PRO A 253 25.06 11.90 -10.40
N GLN A 254 24.64 13.14 -10.14
CA GLN A 254 25.47 14.18 -9.53
C GLN A 254 25.54 14.09 -8.01
N TRP A 255 24.51 13.52 -7.37
CA TRP A 255 24.48 13.22 -5.94
C TRP A 255 25.45 12.09 -5.57
N TRP A 256 25.60 11.09 -6.43
CA TRP A 256 26.59 10.02 -6.25
C TRP A 256 28.02 10.58 -6.15
N LYS A 257 28.35 11.59 -6.97
CA LYS A 257 29.68 12.21 -6.97
C LYS A 257 29.95 13.00 -5.68
N THR A 258 28.98 13.76 -5.17
CA THR A 258 29.16 14.56 -3.94
C THR A 258 29.18 13.72 -2.68
N THR A 259 28.43 12.61 -2.61
CA THR A 259 28.42 11.71 -1.44
C THR A 259 29.61 10.74 -1.42
N LEU A 260 30.17 10.36 -2.58
CA LEU A 260 31.39 9.54 -2.66
C LEU A 260 32.69 10.34 -2.42
N LEU A 261 32.65 11.67 -2.52
CA LEU A 261 33.81 12.55 -2.23
C LEU A 261 33.82 13.07 -0.79
N SER A 262 32.81 12.74 0.02
CA SER A 262 32.68 13.20 1.42
C SER A 262 32.65 12.07 2.45
N ALA A 263 32.90 10.83 2.02
CA ALA A 263 33.10 9.64 2.86
C ALA A 263 34.46 9.00 2.53
#